data_AF-A0A7C7E8H0-F1
#
_entry.id   AF-A0A7C7E8H0-F1
#
_cell.length_a   1.000
_cell.length_b   1.000
_cell.length_c   1.000
_cell.angle_alpha   90.00
_cell.angle_beta   90.00
_cell.angle_gamma   90.00
#
_symmetry.space_group_name_H-M   'P 1'
#
loop_
_entity.id
_entity.type
_entity.pdbx_description
1 polymer ?
#
loop_
_entity_poly.entity_id
_entity_poly.type
_entity_poly.pdbx_seq_one_letter_code
_entity_poly.pdbx_strand_id
1 'polypeptide(L)'
;MFNERGSALIFTLMVILILTVLAVAILEVTVTNYKISHAYANSISATYAAEAGLERVKNEFNIALLDAYQGKGKGKGKGEFWINVVENKNTTKIQYKQDAKNLLKESFGLDIPVGEWISLGDSGQEYKIDSIEMVPPSIKAFENEGTQVLNYKVRAWTEGRMNKIVRYGYAEITFNINVNITKMGSDKSANYKVILSGNASQSPPIVDKWIIDSIPQTQ
;
A
#
# COMPACT_ATOMS: atom_id res chain seq x y z
N MET A 1 4.07 -26.99 77.45
CA MET A 1 3.16 -26.51 76.39
C MET A 1 3.18 -24.97 76.25
N PHE A 2 4.34 -24.30 76.33
CA PHE A 2 4.44 -22.82 76.20
C PHE A 2 4.99 -22.33 74.85
N ASN A 3 5.45 -23.24 73.98
CA ASN A 3 6.13 -22.90 72.72
C ASN A 3 5.27 -23.13 71.46
N GLU A 4 4.08 -23.72 71.59
CA GLU A 4 3.16 -24.03 70.48
C GLU A 4 2.49 -22.78 69.89
N ARG A 5 2.31 -21.73 70.70
CA ARG A 5 1.69 -20.47 70.24
C ARG A 5 2.64 -19.64 69.36
N GLY A 6 3.94 -19.67 69.65
CA GLY A 6 4.95 -18.98 68.85
C GLY A 6 5.20 -19.68 67.50
N SER A 7 5.23 -21.02 67.50
CA SER A 7 5.39 -21.79 66.26
C SER A 7 4.18 -21.68 65.34
N ALA A 8 2.96 -21.64 65.88
CA ALA A 8 1.74 -21.40 65.08
C ALA A 8 1.74 -20.01 64.43
N LEU A 9 2.23 -18.99 65.12
CA LEU A 9 2.36 -17.63 64.57
C LEU A 9 3.37 -17.58 63.43
N ILE A 10 4.54 -18.22 63.59
CA ILE A 10 5.56 -18.27 62.53
C ILE A 10 5.01 -19.02 61.31
N PHE A 11 4.31 -20.13 61.52
CA PHE A 11 3.72 -20.91 60.44
C PHE A 11 2.67 -20.10 59.66
N THR A 12 1.76 -19.40 60.36
CA THR A 12 0.77 -18.54 59.71
C THR A 12 1.40 -17.39 58.93
N LEU A 13 2.45 -16.76 59.46
CA LEU A 13 3.22 -15.73 58.74
C LEU A 13 3.91 -16.29 57.50
N MET A 14 4.48 -17.50 57.56
CA MET A 14 5.07 -18.17 56.39
C MET A 14 4.00 -18.47 55.33
N VAL A 15 2.83 -18.97 55.74
CA VAL A 15 1.72 -19.25 54.82
C VAL A 15 1.23 -17.96 54.16
N ILE A 16 1.03 -16.88 54.92
CA ILE A 16 0.63 -15.58 54.39
C ILE A 16 1.69 -15.05 53.42
N LEU A 17 2.97 -15.14 53.76
CA LEU A 17 4.06 -14.74 52.87
C LEU A 17 4.00 -15.52 51.55
N ILE A 18 3.89 -16.85 51.60
CA ILE A 18 3.78 -17.69 50.40
C ILE A 18 2.56 -17.30 49.56
N LEU A 19 1.40 -17.08 50.19
CA LEU A 19 0.18 -16.66 49.49
C LEU A 19 0.31 -15.27 48.87
N THR A 20 0.99 -14.33 49.54
CA THR A 20 1.23 -12.99 48.96
C THR A 20 2.19 -13.03 47.78
N VAL A 21 3.28 -13.81 47.86
CA VAL A 21 4.20 -14.00 46.72
C VAL A 21 3.47 -14.64 45.55
N LEU A 22 2.62 -15.65 45.81
CA LEU A 22 1.80 -16.29 44.79
C LEU A 22 0.81 -15.31 44.16
N ALA A 23 0.11 -14.51 44.96
CA ALA A 23 -0.85 -13.52 44.48
C ALA A 23 -0.16 -12.46 43.61
N VAL A 24 1.01 -11.96 44.01
CA VAL A 24 1.80 -11.00 43.22
C VAL A 24 2.27 -11.62 41.91
N ALA A 25 2.75 -12.87 41.93
CA ALA A 25 3.18 -13.57 40.72
C ALA A 25 2.03 -13.75 39.71
N ILE A 26 0.84 -14.14 40.18
CA ILE A 26 -0.35 -14.26 39.32
C ILE A 26 -0.75 -12.89 38.76
N LEU A 27 -0.72 -11.84 39.60
CA LEU A 27 -1.04 -10.48 39.17
C LEU A 27 -0.08 -10.00 38.08
N GLU A 28 1.21 -10.21 38.26
CA GLU A 28 2.25 -9.81 37.29
C GLU A 28 2.08 -10.52 35.95
N VAL A 29 1.87 -11.84 35.96
CA VAL A 29 1.61 -12.62 34.74
C VAL A 29 0.34 -12.13 34.05
N THR A 30 -0.72 -11.84 34.83
CA THR A 30 -2.00 -11.35 34.29
C THR A 30 -1.84 -9.99 33.62
N VAL A 31 -1.18 -9.03 34.29
CA VAL A 31 -0.94 -7.68 33.74
C VAL A 31 -0.05 -7.76 32.51
N THR A 32 0.96 -8.63 32.53
CA THR A 32 1.86 -8.84 31.40
C THR A 32 1.10 -9.41 30.20
N ASN A 33 0.30 -10.46 30.40
CA ASN A 33 -0.53 -11.05 29.34
C ASN A 33 -1.54 -10.04 28.77
N TYR A 34 -2.16 -9.23 29.63
CA TYR A 34 -3.05 -8.15 29.19
C TYR A 34 -2.34 -7.14 28.28
N LYS A 35 -1.14 -6.68 28.67
CA LYS A 35 -0.34 -5.75 27.85
C LYS A 35 0.07 -6.37 26.52
N ILE A 36 0.51 -7.63 26.51
CA ILE A 36 0.89 -8.36 25.29
C ILE A 36 -0.31 -8.51 24.37
N SER A 37 -1.46 -8.96 24.91
CA SER A 37 -2.69 -9.12 24.14
C SER A 37 -3.16 -7.80 23.53
N HIS A 38 -3.10 -6.70 24.30
CA HIS A 38 -3.49 -5.40 23.79
C HIS A 38 -2.53 -4.87 22.71
N ALA A 39 -1.22 -5.05 22.89
CA ALA A 39 -0.24 -4.70 21.86
C ALA A 39 -0.42 -5.52 20.58
N TYR A 40 -0.75 -6.81 20.71
CA TYR A 40 -1.03 -7.69 19.58
C TYR A 40 -2.30 -7.26 18.83
N ALA A 41 -3.39 -6.94 19.54
CA ALA A 41 -4.61 -6.41 18.92
C ALA A 41 -4.36 -5.08 18.19
N ASN A 42 -3.59 -4.18 18.78
CA ASN A 42 -3.19 -2.92 18.15
C ASN A 42 -2.32 -3.16 16.91
N SER A 43 -1.42 -4.16 16.94
CA SER A 43 -0.62 -4.56 15.78
C SER A 43 -1.49 -5.03 14.64
N ILE A 44 -2.45 -5.92 14.91
CA ILE A 44 -3.39 -6.40 13.89
C ILE A 44 -4.22 -5.24 13.32
N SER A 45 -4.67 -4.31 14.17
CA SER A 45 -5.44 -3.14 13.73
C SER A 45 -4.60 -2.21 12.83
N ALA A 46 -3.32 -2.00 13.16
CA ALA A 46 -2.40 -1.24 12.31
C ALA A 46 -2.16 -1.94 10.96
N THR A 47 -2.06 -3.26 10.95
CA THR A 47 -2.01 -4.08 9.73
C THR A 47 -3.25 -3.86 8.85
N TYR A 48 -4.45 -3.96 9.42
CA TYR A 48 -5.69 -3.73 8.68
C TYR A 48 -5.79 -2.30 8.12
N ALA A 49 -5.29 -1.31 8.86
CA ALA A 49 -5.22 0.05 8.36
C ALA A 49 -4.31 0.17 7.13
N ALA A 50 -3.14 -0.48 7.13
CA ALA A 50 -2.25 -0.50 5.97
C ALA A 50 -2.92 -1.17 4.75
N GLU A 51 -3.59 -2.30 4.97
CA GLU A 51 -4.37 -2.98 3.93
C GLU A 51 -5.47 -2.09 3.34
N ALA A 52 -6.19 -1.35 4.19
CA ALA A 52 -7.22 -0.42 3.73
C ALA A 52 -6.65 0.68 2.82
N GLY A 53 -5.44 1.16 3.10
CA GLY A 53 -4.72 2.08 2.23
C GLY A 53 -4.43 1.48 0.85
N LEU A 54 -3.98 0.22 0.79
CA LEU A 54 -3.69 -0.47 -0.47
C LEU A 54 -4.96 -0.73 -1.27
N GLU A 55 -6.04 -1.15 -0.59
CA GLU A 55 -7.32 -1.39 -1.23
C GLU A 55 -7.92 -0.10 -1.78
N ARG A 56 -7.72 1.03 -1.08
CA ARG A 56 -8.08 2.35 -1.62
C ARG A 56 -7.33 2.65 -2.91
N VAL A 57 -6.00 2.46 -2.95
CA VAL A 57 -5.21 2.72 -4.18
C VAL A 57 -5.71 1.86 -5.34
N LYS A 58 -5.95 0.57 -5.09
CA LYS A 58 -6.49 -0.37 -6.09
C LYS A 58 -7.85 0.08 -6.62
N ASN A 59 -8.76 0.45 -5.72
CA ASN A 59 -10.11 0.86 -6.09
C ASN A 59 -10.13 2.19 -6.86
N GLU A 60 -9.40 3.19 -6.36
CA GLU A 60 -9.26 4.48 -7.03
C GLU A 60 -8.69 4.30 -8.44
N PHE A 61 -7.62 3.49 -8.60
CA PHE A 61 -7.04 3.24 -9.92
C PHE A 61 -8.02 2.54 -10.86
N ASN A 62 -8.79 1.57 -10.36
CA ASN A 62 -9.81 0.89 -11.16
C ASN A 62 -10.91 1.86 -11.64
N ILE A 63 -11.40 2.72 -10.74
CA ILE A 63 -12.41 3.75 -11.08
C ILE A 63 -11.84 4.74 -12.10
N ALA A 64 -10.65 5.27 -11.84
CA ALA A 64 -9.92 6.18 -12.71
C ALA A 64 -9.72 5.62 -14.12
N LEU A 65 -9.32 4.35 -14.22
CA LEU A 65 -9.14 3.67 -15.50
C LEU A 65 -10.47 3.54 -16.24
N LEU A 66 -11.54 3.10 -15.57
CA LEU A 66 -12.89 3.00 -16.16
C LEU A 66 -13.41 4.36 -16.64
N ASP A 67 -13.23 5.40 -15.86
CA ASP A 67 -13.62 6.77 -16.20
C ASP A 67 -12.83 7.30 -17.40
N ALA A 68 -11.54 6.98 -17.50
CA ALA A 68 -10.69 7.34 -18.63
C ALA A 68 -11.15 6.67 -19.93
N TYR A 69 -11.55 5.39 -19.89
CA TYR A 69 -12.16 4.70 -21.05
C TYR A 69 -13.52 5.27 -21.44
N GLN A 70 -14.34 5.67 -20.46
CA GLN A 70 -15.65 6.25 -20.72
C GLN A 70 -15.58 7.73 -21.13
N GLY A 71 -14.39 8.35 -21.06
CA GLY A 71 -14.21 9.78 -21.30
C GLY A 71 -14.95 10.66 -20.28
N LYS A 72 -15.26 10.11 -19.09
CA LYS A 72 -16.05 10.76 -18.02
C LYS A 72 -15.20 11.31 -16.88
N GLY A 73 -13.89 11.04 -16.87
CA GLY A 73 -12.99 11.47 -15.80
C GLY A 73 -12.70 12.98 -15.78
N LYS A 74 -12.16 13.46 -14.65
CA LYS A 74 -11.66 14.84 -14.48
C LYS A 74 -10.41 15.15 -15.33
N GLY A 75 -9.83 14.15 -15.99
CA GLY A 75 -8.76 14.30 -16.97
C GLY A 75 -9.31 14.64 -18.36
N LYS A 76 -8.63 15.52 -19.10
CA LYS A 76 -9.04 15.93 -20.44
C LYS A 76 -9.08 14.72 -21.38
N GLY A 77 -10.28 14.24 -21.75
CA GLY A 77 -10.59 13.40 -22.92
C GLY A 77 -9.68 12.19 -23.22
N LYS A 78 -10.23 10.97 -23.17
CA LYS A 78 -9.61 9.72 -23.68
C LYS A 78 -8.16 9.43 -23.23
N GLY A 79 -7.79 9.82 -22.01
CA GLY A 79 -6.56 9.38 -21.33
C GLY A 79 -5.30 9.41 -22.19
N GLU A 80 -5.02 10.56 -22.82
CA GLU A 80 -3.82 10.72 -23.63
C GLU A 80 -2.58 10.96 -22.75
N PHE A 81 -1.47 10.29 -23.06
CA PHE A 81 -0.17 10.57 -22.42
C PHE A 81 0.99 10.38 -23.39
N TRP A 82 2.10 11.04 -23.05
CA TRP A 82 3.27 11.10 -23.90
C TRP A 82 4.46 10.39 -23.26
N ILE A 83 5.07 9.52 -24.04
CA ILE A 83 6.24 8.75 -23.63
C ILE A 83 7.41 9.12 -24.53
N ASN A 84 8.59 9.24 -23.93
CA ASN A 84 9.85 9.35 -24.64
C ASN A 84 10.68 8.09 -24.38
N VAL A 85 11.12 7.42 -25.44
CA VAL A 85 12.09 6.32 -25.33
C VAL A 85 13.48 6.91 -25.57
N VAL A 86 14.25 7.02 -24.48
CA VAL A 86 15.60 7.57 -24.50
C VAL A 86 16.60 6.42 -24.56
N GLU A 87 17.36 6.36 -25.65
CA GLU A 87 18.46 5.43 -25.81
C GLU A 87 19.76 6.10 -25.33
N ASN A 88 20.35 5.58 -24.26
CA ASN A 88 21.66 6.00 -23.77
C ASN A 88 22.68 4.88 -24.07
N LYS A 89 23.97 5.21 -24.12
CA LYS A 89 25.07 4.35 -24.60
C LYS A 89 25.05 2.90 -24.07
N ASN A 90 24.46 2.67 -22.88
CA ASN A 90 24.36 1.35 -22.24
C ASN A 90 22.93 0.95 -21.80
N THR A 91 21.92 1.82 -21.94
CA THR A 91 20.55 1.53 -21.46
C THR A 91 19.49 2.27 -22.27
N THR A 92 18.44 1.57 -22.70
CA THR A 92 17.20 2.18 -23.20
C THR A 92 16.23 2.29 -22.04
N LYS A 93 15.65 3.48 -21.82
CA LYS A 93 14.66 3.72 -20.76
C LYS A 93 13.43 4.41 -21.31
N ILE A 94 12.28 4.04 -20.74
CA ILE A 94 11.02 4.73 -20.97
C ILE A 94 10.93 5.87 -19.95
N GLN A 95 10.73 7.08 -20.45
CA GLN A 95 10.48 8.26 -19.63
C GLN A 95 9.12 8.82 -19.99
N TYR A 96 8.25 8.97 -19.00
CA TYR A 96 7.04 9.77 -19.14
C TYR A 96 7.44 11.24 -19.23
N LYS A 97 6.78 12.02 -20.10
CA LYS A 97 7.04 13.47 -20.18
C LYS A 97 6.64 14.23 -18.92
N GLN A 98 5.78 13.62 -18.11
CA GLN A 98 5.35 14.09 -16.79
C GLN A 98 5.76 13.05 -15.75
N ASP A 99 6.02 13.49 -14.52
CA ASP A 99 6.21 12.59 -13.39
C ASP A 99 4.96 11.72 -13.15
N ALA A 100 5.17 10.54 -12.56
CA ALA A 100 4.09 9.55 -12.37
C ALA A 100 2.89 10.15 -11.62
N LYS A 101 3.12 11.01 -10.63
CA LYS A 101 2.04 11.67 -9.88
C LYS A 101 1.17 12.55 -10.77
N ASN A 102 1.78 13.39 -11.60
CA ASN A 102 1.03 14.24 -12.53
C ASN A 102 0.38 13.44 -13.65
N LEU A 103 1.02 12.37 -14.14
CA LEU A 103 0.41 11.48 -15.12
C LEU A 103 -0.82 10.75 -14.55
N LEU A 104 -0.76 10.27 -13.31
CA LEU A 104 -1.91 9.68 -12.62
C LEU A 104 -3.05 10.69 -12.42
N LYS A 105 -2.71 11.92 -12.06
CA LYS A 105 -3.70 12.98 -11.85
C LYS A 105 -4.30 13.52 -13.16
N GLU A 106 -3.49 13.79 -14.16
CA GLU A 106 -3.90 14.43 -15.41
C GLU A 106 -4.46 13.43 -16.43
N SER A 107 -3.86 12.24 -16.56
CA SER A 107 -4.28 11.23 -17.54
C SER A 107 -5.33 10.28 -16.98
N PHE A 108 -5.30 9.99 -15.68
CA PHE A 108 -6.23 9.06 -15.04
C PHE A 108 -7.20 9.71 -14.05
N GLY A 109 -7.01 10.98 -13.66
CA GLY A 109 -7.92 11.65 -12.73
C GLY A 109 -7.81 11.16 -11.28
N LEU A 110 -6.70 10.49 -10.92
CA LEU A 110 -6.47 9.95 -9.59
C LEU A 110 -6.17 11.08 -8.59
N ASP A 111 -7.09 11.29 -7.64
CA ASP A 111 -6.93 12.23 -6.54
C ASP A 111 -6.68 11.47 -5.23
N ILE A 112 -5.52 10.82 -5.16
CA ILE A 112 -5.11 10.07 -3.98
C ILE A 112 -4.32 11.02 -3.06
N PRO A 113 -4.73 11.20 -1.79
CA PRO A 113 -4.02 12.01 -0.81
C PRO A 113 -2.73 11.31 -0.33
N VAL A 114 -1.70 11.34 -1.19
CA VAL A 114 -0.38 10.78 -0.89
C VAL A 114 0.32 11.63 0.17
N GLY A 115 0.81 10.97 1.21
CA GLY A 115 1.53 11.59 2.33
C GLY A 115 0.66 12.04 3.50
N GLU A 116 -0.67 11.92 3.40
CA GLU A 116 -1.61 12.34 4.45
C GLU A 116 -2.12 11.14 5.27
N TRP A 117 -2.27 11.32 6.58
CA TRP A 117 -2.91 10.35 7.46
C TRP A 117 -4.43 10.48 7.38
N ILE A 118 -5.11 9.35 7.20
CA ILE A 118 -6.55 9.27 6.98
C ILE A 118 -7.13 8.28 7.98
N SER A 119 -8.13 8.72 8.73
CA SER A 119 -8.81 7.87 9.71
C SER A 119 -9.69 6.81 9.04
N LEU A 120 -9.56 5.57 9.51
CA LEU A 120 -10.38 4.43 9.11
C LEU A 120 -11.56 4.29 10.09
N GLY A 121 -12.59 5.10 9.85
CA GLY A 121 -13.76 5.21 10.72
C GLY A 121 -13.41 5.74 12.11
N ASP A 122 -14.19 5.35 13.12
CA ASP A 122 -14.07 5.85 14.50
C ASP A 122 -13.18 4.97 15.40
N SER A 123 -12.54 3.96 14.83
CA SER A 123 -11.78 2.95 15.58
C SER A 123 -10.41 3.43 16.10
N GLY A 124 -9.98 4.64 15.72
CA GLY A 124 -8.64 5.17 15.98
C GLY A 124 -7.55 4.58 15.06
N GLN A 125 -7.94 3.72 14.11
CA GLN A 125 -7.06 3.25 13.04
C GLN A 125 -6.87 4.36 12.01
N GLU A 126 -5.64 4.53 11.53
CA GLU A 126 -5.32 5.50 10.50
C GLU A 126 -4.40 4.87 9.47
N TYR A 127 -4.51 5.28 8.22
CA TYR A 127 -3.60 4.87 7.17
C TYR A 127 -3.05 6.07 6.42
N LYS A 128 -1.87 5.90 5.85
CA LYS A 128 -1.21 6.87 4.98
C LYS A 128 -0.76 6.14 3.73
N ILE A 129 -1.05 6.70 2.56
CA ILE A 129 -0.49 6.23 1.30
C ILE A 129 0.83 6.98 1.13
N ASP A 130 1.94 6.27 1.30
CA ASP A 130 3.26 6.88 1.37
C ASP A 130 3.80 7.23 -0.02
N SER A 131 3.69 6.29 -0.96
CA SER A 131 4.08 6.52 -2.35
C SER A 131 3.33 5.61 -3.31
N ILE A 132 3.22 6.08 -4.55
CA ILE A 132 2.68 5.32 -5.68
C ILE A 132 3.65 5.49 -6.84
N GLU A 133 4.13 4.38 -7.39
CA GLU A 133 5.02 4.34 -8.55
C GLU A 133 4.32 3.62 -9.70
N MET A 134 4.34 4.23 -10.89
CA MET A 134 3.87 3.59 -12.12
C MET A 134 5.07 3.05 -12.90
N VAL A 135 5.14 1.73 -13.01
CA VAL A 135 6.18 1.04 -13.76
C VAL A 135 5.71 0.89 -15.22
N PRO A 136 6.44 1.47 -16.19
CA PRO A 136 6.08 1.38 -17.60
C PRO A 136 6.18 -0.06 -18.13
N PRO A 137 5.42 -0.41 -19.19
CA PRO A 137 5.55 -1.69 -19.87
C PRO A 137 6.91 -1.78 -20.60
N SER A 138 7.23 -2.96 -21.14
CA SER A 138 8.48 -3.16 -21.89
C SER A 138 8.58 -2.24 -23.11
N ILE A 139 9.80 -1.79 -23.44
CA ILE A 139 10.08 -0.95 -24.62
C ILE A 139 9.57 -1.58 -25.91
N LYS A 140 9.66 -2.91 -26.02
CA LYS A 140 9.18 -3.67 -27.18
C LYS A 140 7.69 -3.45 -27.46
N ALA A 141 6.91 -3.08 -26.44
CA ALA A 141 5.49 -2.81 -26.59
C ALA A 141 5.21 -1.49 -27.33
N PHE A 142 6.21 -0.64 -27.53
CA PHE A 142 6.10 0.62 -28.27
C PHE A 142 6.74 0.56 -29.67
N GLU A 143 7.38 -0.55 -30.05
CA GLU A 143 8.04 -0.69 -31.36
C GLU A 143 7.04 -0.77 -32.51
N ASN A 144 5.83 -1.29 -32.26
CA ASN A 144 4.77 -1.38 -33.24
C ASN A 144 3.77 -0.22 -33.05
N GLU A 145 3.30 0.37 -34.15
CA GLU A 145 2.19 1.32 -34.11
C GLU A 145 0.84 0.61 -34.15
N GLY A 146 -0.22 1.28 -33.68
CA GLY A 146 -1.59 0.78 -33.71
C GLY A 146 -2.11 0.28 -32.37
N THR A 147 -3.22 -0.48 -32.44
CA THR A 147 -3.96 -0.95 -31.27
C THR A 147 -3.23 -2.10 -30.57
N GLN A 148 -2.91 -1.92 -29.29
CA GLN A 148 -2.19 -2.90 -28.48
C GLN A 148 -2.71 -2.94 -27.04
N VAL A 149 -2.42 -4.06 -26.35
CA VAL A 149 -2.67 -4.20 -24.91
C VAL A 149 -1.34 -4.02 -24.18
N LEU A 150 -1.26 -2.99 -23.34
CA LEU A 150 -0.10 -2.70 -22.50
C LEU A 150 -0.35 -3.16 -21.07
N ASN A 151 0.63 -3.84 -20.50
CA ASN A 151 0.59 -4.26 -19.09
C ASN A 151 1.31 -3.22 -18.24
N TYR A 152 0.54 -2.38 -17.55
CA TYR A 152 1.06 -1.41 -16.60
C TYR A 152 1.11 -2.01 -15.22
N LYS A 153 2.16 -1.66 -14.47
CA LYS A 153 2.32 -2.05 -13.08
C LYS A 153 2.26 -0.81 -12.21
N VAL A 154 1.50 -0.87 -11.13
CA VAL A 154 1.44 0.16 -10.10
C VAL A 154 1.95 -0.45 -8.82
N ARG A 155 2.96 0.19 -8.24
CA ARG A 155 3.47 -0.16 -6.92
C ARG A 155 2.97 0.87 -5.93
N ALA A 156 2.41 0.41 -4.82
CA ALA A 156 1.89 1.26 -3.78
C ALA A 156 2.50 0.88 -2.44
N TRP A 157 2.92 1.90 -1.69
CA TRP A 157 3.38 1.76 -0.32
C TRP A 157 2.43 2.49 0.61
N THR A 158 2.11 1.83 1.73
CA THR A 158 1.17 2.35 2.71
C THR A 158 1.71 2.12 4.11
N GLU A 159 1.29 2.99 5.01
CA GLU A 159 1.50 2.84 6.44
C GLU A 159 0.13 2.76 7.11
N GLY A 160 -0.01 1.83 8.05
CA GLY A 160 -1.16 1.74 8.93
C GLY A 160 -0.73 1.97 10.36
N ARG A 161 -1.52 2.74 11.10
CA ARG A 161 -1.25 3.15 12.48
C ARG A 161 -2.44 2.82 13.37
N MET A 162 -2.12 2.27 14.54
CA MET A 162 -3.02 2.17 15.67
C MET A 162 -2.24 2.55 16.93
N ASN A 163 -2.62 3.66 17.57
CA ASN A 163 -1.87 4.24 18.68
C ASN A 163 -0.39 4.50 18.31
N LYS A 164 0.55 3.83 18.99
CA LYS A 164 2.01 3.94 18.76
C LYS A 164 2.57 2.85 17.83
N ILE A 165 1.73 1.94 17.35
CA ILE A 165 2.16 0.84 16.49
C ILE A 165 1.93 1.24 15.04
N VAL A 166 2.98 1.11 14.22
CA VAL A 166 2.95 1.35 12.78
C VAL A 166 3.29 0.05 12.06
N ARG A 167 2.53 -0.27 11.02
CA ARG A 167 2.73 -1.38 10.09
C ARG A 167 2.77 -0.86 8.67
N TYR A 168 3.42 -1.61 7.79
CA TYR A 168 3.67 -1.20 6.41
C TYR A 168 3.02 -2.19 5.45
N GLY A 169 2.43 -1.66 4.37
CA GLY A 169 1.87 -2.44 3.30
C GLY A 169 2.53 -2.10 1.96
N TYR A 170 2.74 -3.11 1.14
CA TYR A 170 3.21 -3.00 -0.23
C TYR A 170 2.30 -3.80 -1.17
N ALA A 171 1.85 -3.19 -2.25
CA ALA A 171 1.16 -3.89 -3.34
C ALA A 171 1.83 -3.63 -4.68
N GLU A 172 1.90 -4.65 -5.52
CA GLU A 172 2.12 -4.53 -6.97
C GLU A 172 0.84 -4.97 -7.68
N ILE A 173 0.25 -4.04 -8.43
CA ILE A 173 -1.03 -4.22 -9.12
C ILE A 173 -0.78 -4.06 -10.62
N THR A 174 -1.17 -5.05 -11.39
CA THR A 174 -1.05 -5.07 -12.85
C THR A 174 -2.39 -4.74 -13.50
N PHE A 175 -2.35 -3.84 -14.48
CA PHE A 175 -3.48 -3.40 -15.26
C PHE A 175 -3.21 -3.62 -16.74
N ASN A 176 -4.17 -4.21 -17.44
CA ASN A 176 -4.11 -4.37 -18.88
C ASN A 176 -4.86 -3.21 -19.53
N ILE A 177 -4.13 -2.36 -20.24
CA ILE A 177 -4.66 -1.15 -20.85
C ILE A 177 -4.62 -1.28 -22.37
N ASN A 178 -5.79 -1.22 -23.00
CA ASN A 178 -5.94 -1.11 -24.44
C ASN A 178 -5.57 0.32 -24.86
N VAL A 179 -4.57 0.43 -25.73
CA VAL A 179 -4.07 1.71 -26.23
C VAL A 179 -3.94 1.70 -27.74
N ASN A 180 -3.89 2.87 -28.33
CA ASN A 180 -3.42 3.10 -29.68
C ASN A 180 -2.13 3.91 -29.59
N ILE A 181 -1.06 3.36 -30.15
CA ILE A 181 0.28 3.94 -30.10
C ILE A 181 0.59 4.55 -31.46
N THR A 182 0.98 5.82 -31.46
CA THR A 182 1.44 6.54 -32.66
C THR A 182 2.84 7.09 -32.42
N LYS A 183 3.79 6.73 -33.28
CA LYS A 183 5.15 7.26 -33.23
C LYS A 183 5.16 8.69 -33.76
N MET A 184 5.84 9.57 -33.05
CA MET A 184 5.98 11.00 -33.34
C MET A 184 7.46 11.35 -33.40
N GLY A 185 8.04 11.47 -34.61
CA GLY A 185 9.43 11.89 -34.84
C GLY A 185 10.32 10.85 -35.55
N SER A 186 11.59 11.22 -35.83
CA SER A 186 12.57 10.40 -36.57
C SER A 186 13.56 9.65 -35.67
N ASP A 187 14.23 8.64 -36.26
CA ASP A 187 14.63 7.35 -35.66
C ASP A 187 15.61 7.27 -34.48
N LYS A 188 16.06 8.37 -33.86
CA LYS A 188 17.07 8.29 -32.76
C LYS A 188 16.56 8.69 -31.38
N SER A 189 15.36 9.28 -31.31
CA SER A 189 14.62 9.57 -30.08
C SER A 189 13.14 9.64 -30.42
N ALA A 190 12.43 8.53 -30.24
CA ALA A 190 11.03 8.43 -30.64
C ALA A 190 10.14 8.92 -29.49
N ASN A 191 9.36 9.96 -29.76
CA ASN A 191 8.23 10.30 -28.90
C ASN A 191 7.06 9.43 -29.32
N TYR A 192 6.36 8.82 -28.36
CA TYR A 192 5.15 8.06 -28.63
C TYR A 192 3.98 8.80 -28.02
N LYS A 193 2.95 9.03 -28.85
CA LYS A 193 1.63 9.42 -28.37
C LYS A 193 0.88 8.13 -28.05
N VAL A 194 0.44 7.99 -26.81
CA VAL A 194 -0.36 6.84 -26.36
C VAL A 194 -1.74 7.35 -26.00
N ILE A 195 -2.75 6.77 -26.64
CA ILE A 195 -4.16 7.13 -26.47
C ILE A 195 -4.90 5.88 -26.01
N LEU A 196 -5.77 5.97 -25.00
CA LEU A 196 -6.63 4.84 -24.64
C LEU A 196 -7.53 4.47 -25.82
N SER A 197 -7.60 3.17 -26.15
CA SER A 197 -8.35 2.66 -27.28
C SER A 197 -9.38 1.61 -26.86
N GLY A 198 -10.54 1.61 -27.51
CA GLY A 198 -11.61 0.66 -27.21
C GLY A 198 -12.33 0.90 -25.88
N ASN A 199 -13.07 -0.10 -25.44
CA ASN A 199 -13.69 -0.13 -24.11
C ASN A 199 -12.67 -0.67 -23.10
N ALA A 200 -12.84 -0.32 -21.82
CA ALA A 200 -12.06 -0.91 -20.75
C ALA A 200 -12.03 -2.43 -20.89
N SER A 201 -10.84 -3.02 -20.91
CA SER A 201 -10.73 -4.47 -20.68
C SER A 201 -11.46 -4.72 -19.36
N GLN A 202 -12.58 -5.46 -19.40
CA GLN A 202 -13.41 -5.73 -18.23
C GLN A 202 -12.69 -6.58 -17.17
N SER A 203 -11.43 -6.95 -17.42
CA SER A 203 -10.63 -7.66 -16.45
C SER A 203 -10.29 -6.74 -15.27
N PRO A 204 -10.65 -7.13 -14.04
CA PRO A 204 -10.27 -6.37 -12.86
C PRO A 204 -8.74 -6.29 -12.73
N PRO A 205 -8.21 -5.29 -12.00
CA PRO A 205 -6.79 -5.27 -11.62
C PRO A 205 -6.32 -6.62 -11.10
N ILE A 206 -5.19 -7.08 -11.62
CA ILE A 206 -4.53 -8.29 -11.14
C ILE A 206 -3.58 -7.87 -10.03
N VAL A 207 -3.78 -8.39 -8.82
CA VAL A 207 -2.84 -8.17 -7.71
C VAL A 207 -1.70 -9.18 -7.87
N ASP A 208 -0.56 -8.72 -8.38
CA ASP A 208 0.63 -9.56 -8.57
C ASP A 208 1.37 -9.82 -7.26
N LYS A 209 1.36 -8.83 -6.36
CA LYS A 209 2.02 -8.92 -5.06
C LYS A 209 1.23 -8.13 -4.02
N TRP A 210 0.98 -8.73 -2.87
CA TRP A 210 0.36 -8.07 -1.72
C TRP A 210 1.10 -8.50 -0.47
N ILE A 211 1.86 -7.59 0.11
CA ILE A 211 2.66 -7.85 1.30
C ILE A 211 2.25 -6.87 2.37
N ILE A 212 2.00 -7.42 3.54
CA ILE A 212 1.85 -6.68 4.79
C ILE A 212 3.03 -7.01 5.68
N ASP A 213 3.43 -6.05 6.51
CA ASP A 213 4.67 -6.05 7.28
C ASP A 213 5.92 -6.02 6.37
N SER A 214 5.82 -5.31 5.26
CA SER A 214 6.97 -5.05 4.40
C SER A 214 8.00 -4.20 5.14
N ILE A 215 9.29 -4.54 5.05
CA ILE A 215 10.37 -3.67 5.51
C ILE A 215 10.25 -2.35 4.71
N PRO A 216 10.19 -1.17 5.35
CA PRO A 216 10.15 0.10 4.62
C PRO A 216 11.38 0.16 3.72
N GLN A 217 11.15 0.19 2.39
CA GLN A 217 12.23 0.48 1.46
C GLN A 217 12.51 1.97 1.59
N THR A 218 13.57 2.30 2.32
CA THR A 218 14.21 3.61 2.23
C THR A 218 14.62 3.79 0.77
N GLN A 219 13.93 4.68 0.06
CA GLN A 219 14.39 5.19 -1.25
C GLN A 219 15.66 6.02 -1.08
#